data_AF-A0A944Z403-F1
#
_entry.id   AF-A0A944Z403-F1
#
_cell.length_a   1.000
_cell.length_b   1.000
_cell.length_c   1.000
_cell.angle_alpha   90.00
_cell.angle_beta   90.00
_cell.angle_gamma   90.00
#
_symmetry.space_group_name_H-M   'P 1'
#
loop_
_entity.id
_entity.type
_entity.pdbx_description
1 polymer ?
#
loop_
_entity_poly.entity_id
_entity_poly.type
_entity_poly.pdbx_seq_one_letter_code
_entity_poly.pdbx_strand_id
1 'polypeptide(L)'
;MKRIIKENPENHEAFVYKYTKLNAKPGEKQFYLGWHLGNSSDEYHHSSTDDDLDLDIAKHDFKYEILHWGTADEMKTKEYTMLKLADAAKSSEWYNKAVGAPSTVGAPDLLGLYKWAEEINKTNSFKGIEPFIKTYSKKTMKVELKREFKKLQIRAEQEIADNTKKIKSWVDKYQGNLKKLWEDGQINLIVVVLEGVEVDGEEVDLIIGGNHTISGTVNSKHGKEIRYLRITKEKHGLDYKKAKQLASFLNKASKQPGENNKEADILKIAFELCIDYNLNSQSEAVDDCFDLHECDPAQKKRLKTKLTKELKRNRLLGQMFKLYDTDEGKIELEDRKADLMKQFPNARVFVGSSAGQRIPRDVRDLNNELANGRIYDSVIWLLHHPSQEAQQKWFSDYLPKNLPQIQFNCKYWPKEYRQLKEMTYQYLYMDTMKSDLN
;
A
#
# COMPACT_ATOMS: atom_id res chain seq x y z
N MET A 1 7.06 -36.48 -10.03
CA MET A 1 7.14 -35.19 -9.31
C MET A 1 5.78 -34.80 -8.73
N LYS A 2 5.69 -34.58 -7.41
CA LYS A 2 4.46 -34.15 -6.71
C LYS A 2 4.41 -32.62 -6.65
N ARG A 3 3.31 -32.00 -7.12
CA ARG A 3 3.11 -30.53 -7.07
C ARG A 3 2.17 -30.15 -5.92
N ILE A 4 2.56 -29.18 -5.10
CA ILE A 4 1.73 -28.54 -4.08
C ILE A 4 1.69 -27.05 -4.40
N ILE A 5 0.54 -26.55 -4.82
CA ILE A 5 0.37 -25.17 -5.24
C ILE A 5 -0.45 -24.46 -4.17
N LYS A 6 0.16 -23.47 -3.49
CA LYS A 6 -0.59 -22.54 -2.63
C LYS A 6 -1.63 -21.82 -3.51
N GLU A 7 -2.86 -21.68 -3.03
CA GLU A 7 -3.91 -20.98 -3.77
C GLU A 7 -3.47 -19.55 -4.11
N ASN A 8 -3.80 -19.09 -5.31
CA ASN A 8 -3.58 -17.71 -5.78
C ASN A 8 -4.93 -17.01 -6.01
N PRO A 9 -5.73 -16.77 -4.95
CA PRO A 9 -7.07 -16.20 -5.10
C PRO A 9 -7.07 -14.80 -5.72
N GLU A 10 -5.94 -14.08 -5.64
CA GLU A 10 -5.80 -12.69 -6.07
C GLU A 10 -5.13 -12.55 -7.45
N ASN A 11 -4.83 -13.65 -8.15
CA ASN A 11 -4.17 -13.66 -9.47
C ASN A 11 -2.85 -12.84 -9.51
N HIS A 12 -2.00 -13.01 -8.50
CA HIS A 12 -0.68 -12.39 -8.45
C HIS A 12 0.18 -12.78 -9.67
N GLU A 13 1.03 -11.86 -10.11
CA GLU A 13 1.84 -12.00 -11.33
C GLU A 13 3.09 -12.86 -11.16
N ALA A 14 3.57 -13.07 -9.92
CA ALA A 14 4.81 -13.78 -9.63
C ALA A 14 4.67 -14.70 -8.42
N PHE A 15 5.58 -15.67 -8.31
CA PHE A 15 5.64 -16.60 -7.18
C PHE A 15 7.06 -17.04 -6.80
N VAL A 16 7.25 -17.44 -5.55
CA VAL A 16 8.42 -18.18 -5.07
C VAL A 16 8.06 -19.66 -4.96
N TYR A 17 8.94 -20.52 -5.47
CA TYR A 17 8.77 -21.97 -5.47
C TYR A 17 10.00 -22.68 -4.91
N LYS A 18 9.78 -23.91 -4.42
CA LYS A 18 10.81 -24.79 -3.88
C LYS A 18 10.72 -26.18 -4.50
N TYR A 19 11.86 -26.68 -4.95
CA TYR A 19 12.09 -28.08 -5.24
C TYR A 19 12.74 -28.75 -4.03
N THR A 20 12.21 -29.91 -3.65
CA THR A 20 12.78 -30.77 -2.60
C THR A 20 12.96 -32.17 -3.16
N LYS A 21 14.21 -32.63 -3.26
CA LYS A 21 14.55 -34.02 -3.59
C LYS A 21 14.08 -34.94 -2.47
N LEU A 22 13.25 -35.91 -2.82
CA LEU A 22 12.75 -36.90 -1.87
C LEU A 22 13.82 -37.98 -1.65
N ASN A 23 13.96 -38.44 -0.40
CA ASN A 23 14.92 -39.47 0.00
C ASN A 23 16.40 -39.12 -0.28
N ALA A 24 16.76 -37.83 -0.28
CA ALA A 24 18.16 -37.41 -0.35
C ALA A 24 18.95 -38.01 0.82
N LYS A 25 20.16 -38.51 0.54
CA LYS A 25 21.05 -39.02 1.59
C LYS A 25 21.79 -37.87 2.27
N PRO A 26 22.26 -38.05 3.53
CA PRO A 26 23.10 -37.05 4.18
C PRO A 26 24.28 -36.64 3.30
N GLY A 27 24.44 -35.34 3.09
CA GLY A 27 25.49 -34.77 2.24
C GLY A 27 25.16 -34.64 0.75
N GLU A 28 23.98 -35.08 0.29
CA GLU A 28 23.50 -34.83 -1.07
C GLU A 28 22.75 -33.49 -1.16
N LYS A 29 22.77 -32.88 -2.36
CA LYS A 29 21.94 -31.72 -2.65
C LYS A 29 20.46 -32.12 -2.58
N GLN A 30 19.69 -31.40 -1.77
CA GLN A 30 18.28 -31.69 -1.50
C GLN A 30 17.35 -30.56 -1.92
N PHE A 31 17.79 -29.30 -1.85
CA PHE A 31 16.89 -28.16 -1.96
C PHE A 31 17.27 -27.20 -3.09
N TYR A 32 16.28 -26.77 -3.85
CA TYR A 32 16.41 -25.62 -4.75
C TYR A 32 15.24 -24.68 -4.51
N LEU A 33 15.51 -23.38 -4.45
CA LEU A 33 14.51 -22.32 -4.36
C LEU A 33 14.66 -21.39 -5.55
N GLY A 34 13.55 -20.99 -6.14
CA GLY A 34 13.52 -20.03 -7.22
C GLY A 34 12.33 -19.10 -7.11
N TRP A 35 12.31 -18.04 -7.91
CA TRP A 35 11.13 -17.23 -8.17
C TRP A 35 10.83 -17.17 -9.66
N HIS A 36 9.59 -16.85 -10.02
CA HIS A 36 9.16 -16.72 -11.41
C HIS A 36 8.11 -15.62 -11.58
N LEU A 37 8.16 -14.92 -12.72
CA LEU A 37 7.14 -13.99 -13.19
C LEU A 37 6.29 -14.72 -14.22
N GLY A 38 5.05 -15.04 -13.88
CA GLY A 38 4.16 -15.80 -14.73
C GLY A 38 3.13 -16.61 -13.96
N ASN A 39 2.48 -17.53 -14.65
CA ASN A 39 1.48 -18.41 -14.05
C ASN A 39 2.12 -19.74 -13.68
N SER A 40 1.75 -20.36 -12.58
CA SER A 40 2.15 -21.75 -12.24
C SER A 40 1.90 -22.81 -13.34
N SER A 41 1.09 -22.49 -14.33
CA SER A 41 0.77 -23.34 -15.49
C SER A 41 1.54 -22.95 -16.76
N ASP A 42 2.39 -21.94 -16.73
CA ASP A 42 3.33 -21.74 -17.83
C ASP A 42 4.36 -22.88 -17.82
N GLU A 43 4.93 -23.19 -18.99
CA GLU A 43 5.87 -24.32 -19.17
C GLU A 43 7.23 -24.02 -18.52
N TYR A 44 7.30 -23.07 -17.58
CA TYR A 44 8.51 -22.73 -16.86
C TYR A 44 8.80 -23.76 -15.75
N HIS A 45 10.07 -24.19 -15.69
CA HIS A 45 10.51 -25.22 -14.76
C HIS A 45 11.44 -24.68 -13.67
N HIS A 46 12.57 -24.06 -14.04
CA HIS A 46 13.45 -23.31 -13.13
C HIS A 46 14.51 -22.51 -13.89
N SER A 47 15.26 -21.67 -13.16
CA SER A 47 16.41 -20.89 -13.67
C SER A 47 17.75 -21.30 -13.05
N SER A 48 17.83 -22.49 -12.44
CA SER A 48 19.07 -22.97 -11.81
C SER A 48 20.24 -22.94 -12.80
N THR A 49 21.41 -22.52 -12.31
CA THR A 49 22.69 -22.59 -13.02
C THR A 49 23.54 -23.76 -12.55
N ASP A 50 22.94 -24.67 -11.78
CA ASP A 50 23.55 -25.91 -11.32
C ASP A 50 23.14 -27.07 -12.23
N ASP A 51 24.11 -27.54 -13.02
CA ASP A 51 23.92 -28.61 -14.00
C ASP A 51 23.43 -29.93 -13.37
N ASP A 52 23.66 -30.14 -12.07
CA ASP A 52 23.20 -31.35 -11.39
C ASP A 52 21.68 -31.32 -11.14
N LEU A 53 21.04 -30.13 -11.09
CA LEU A 53 19.62 -30.05 -10.78
C LEU A 53 18.76 -30.72 -11.86
N ASP A 54 18.99 -30.41 -13.14
CA ASP A 54 18.26 -31.01 -14.25
C ASP A 54 18.48 -32.53 -14.31
N LEU A 55 19.73 -32.95 -14.09
CA LEU A 55 20.10 -34.37 -14.04
C LEU A 55 19.39 -35.10 -12.90
N ASP A 56 19.30 -34.48 -11.73
CA ASP A 56 18.65 -35.07 -10.57
C ASP A 56 17.13 -35.06 -10.70
N ILE A 57 16.53 -33.99 -11.25
CA ILE A 57 15.09 -33.94 -11.55
C ILE A 57 14.70 -35.07 -12.52
N ALA A 58 15.56 -35.43 -13.47
CA ALA A 58 15.30 -36.54 -14.40
C ALA A 58 15.44 -37.93 -13.75
N LYS A 59 16.25 -38.07 -12.70
CA LYS A 59 16.63 -39.37 -12.10
C LYS A 59 15.95 -39.67 -10.77
N HIS A 60 15.46 -38.66 -10.07
CA HIS A 60 14.95 -38.77 -8.71
C HIS A 60 13.56 -38.16 -8.56
N ASP A 61 12.88 -38.56 -7.49
CA ASP A 61 11.59 -37.99 -7.16
C ASP A 61 11.75 -36.63 -6.47
N PHE A 62 11.10 -35.62 -7.05
CA PHE A 62 11.02 -34.29 -6.47
C PHE A 62 9.60 -33.92 -6.03
N LYS A 63 9.56 -33.10 -4.99
CA LYS A 63 8.39 -32.33 -4.57
C LYS A 63 8.58 -30.88 -5.02
N TYR A 64 7.61 -30.34 -5.76
CA TYR A 64 7.54 -28.96 -6.19
C TYR A 64 6.47 -28.22 -5.39
N GLU A 65 6.84 -27.10 -4.76
CA GLU A 65 5.93 -26.32 -3.92
C GLU A 65 5.95 -24.84 -4.32
N ILE A 66 4.78 -24.24 -4.53
CA ILE A 66 4.67 -22.77 -4.56
C ILE A 66 4.44 -22.30 -3.12
N LEU A 67 5.37 -21.50 -2.61
CA LEU A 67 5.40 -21.06 -1.21
C LEU A 67 4.72 -19.70 -1.02
N HIS A 68 4.95 -18.78 -1.95
CA HIS A 68 4.45 -17.40 -1.89
C HIS A 68 4.02 -16.91 -3.28
N TRP A 69 3.08 -15.97 -3.28
CA TRP A 69 2.59 -15.26 -4.45
C TRP A 69 2.72 -13.75 -4.19
N GLY A 70 2.99 -12.97 -5.23
CA GLY A 70 3.08 -11.52 -5.11
C GLY A 70 3.54 -10.84 -6.39
N THR A 71 4.11 -9.64 -6.24
CA THR A 71 4.76 -8.92 -7.35
C THR A 71 6.15 -9.50 -7.66
N ALA A 72 6.68 -9.23 -8.85
CA ALA A 72 8.02 -9.69 -9.24
C ALA A 72 9.11 -9.30 -8.24
N ASP A 73 9.09 -8.04 -7.77
CA ASP A 73 10.11 -7.52 -6.86
C ASP A 73 9.99 -8.08 -5.44
N GLU A 74 8.78 -8.45 -5.00
CA GLU A 74 8.60 -9.12 -3.71
C GLU A 74 9.12 -10.55 -3.75
N MET A 75 8.80 -11.29 -4.82
CA MET A 75 9.18 -12.70 -4.92
C MET A 75 10.69 -12.85 -5.06
N LYS A 76 11.37 -11.96 -5.79
CA LYS A 76 12.85 -11.82 -5.77
C LYS A 76 13.40 -11.57 -4.37
N THR A 77 12.84 -10.62 -3.63
CA THR A 77 13.30 -10.30 -2.26
C THR A 77 13.02 -11.45 -1.28
N LYS A 78 11.91 -12.19 -1.45
CA LYS A 78 11.60 -13.37 -0.64
C LYS A 78 12.52 -14.53 -0.95
N GLU A 79 12.78 -14.84 -2.22
CA GLU A 79 13.79 -15.82 -2.61
C GLU A 79 15.13 -15.48 -1.95
N TYR A 80 15.62 -14.24 -2.11
CA TYR A 80 16.86 -13.79 -1.48
C TYR A 80 16.86 -14.03 0.04
N THR A 81 15.79 -13.62 0.73
CA THR A 81 15.69 -13.74 2.19
C THR A 81 15.72 -15.20 2.63
N MET A 82 14.97 -16.06 1.96
CA MET A 82 14.89 -17.49 2.27
C MET A 82 16.23 -18.21 2.00
N LEU A 83 16.87 -17.92 0.85
CA LEU A 83 18.18 -18.47 0.52
C LEU A 83 19.26 -18.00 1.50
N LYS A 84 19.21 -16.72 1.92
CA LYS A 84 20.15 -16.15 2.88
C LYS A 84 19.99 -16.77 4.27
N LEU A 85 18.76 -16.93 4.73
CA LEU A 85 18.47 -17.56 6.02
C LEU A 85 18.93 -19.01 6.07
N ALA A 86 18.88 -19.72 4.94
CA ALA A 86 19.34 -21.09 4.82
C ALA A 86 20.85 -21.24 4.54
N ASP A 87 21.59 -20.12 4.40
CA ASP A 87 22.98 -20.08 3.90
C ASP A 87 23.18 -20.93 2.62
N ALA A 88 22.18 -20.90 1.74
CA ALA A 88 22.03 -21.86 0.65
C ALA A 88 23.25 -21.89 -0.29
N ALA A 89 23.84 -20.74 -0.62
CA ALA A 89 24.98 -20.67 -1.52
C ALA A 89 26.27 -21.32 -0.99
N LYS A 90 26.36 -21.54 0.33
CA LYS A 90 27.52 -22.20 0.97
C LYS A 90 27.20 -23.62 1.45
N SER A 91 25.94 -24.01 1.43
CA SER A 91 25.49 -25.32 1.89
C SER A 91 25.57 -26.35 0.77
N SER A 92 26.17 -27.50 1.05
CA SER A 92 26.22 -28.65 0.14
C SER A 92 24.84 -29.27 -0.12
N GLU A 93 23.84 -28.94 0.71
CA GLU A 93 22.47 -29.44 0.58
C GLU A 93 21.62 -28.64 -0.42
N TRP A 94 22.16 -27.57 -1.02
CA TRP A 94 21.41 -26.69 -1.90
C TRP A 94 21.99 -26.67 -3.32
N TYR A 95 21.11 -26.66 -4.33
CA TYR A 95 21.51 -26.45 -5.73
C TYR A 95 21.70 -24.96 -6.06
N ASN A 96 21.22 -24.05 -5.21
CA ASN A 96 21.40 -22.61 -5.42
C ASN A 96 22.87 -22.20 -5.25
N LYS A 97 23.57 -21.88 -6.35
CA LYS A 97 24.97 -21.39 -6.33
C LYS A 97 25.11 -19.93 -5.89
N ALA A 98 24.02 -19.17 -5.86
CA ALA A 98 23.99 -17.78 -5.44
C ALA A 98 22.70 -17.47 -4.67
N VAL A 99 22.77 -16.46 -3.82
CA VAL A 99 21.62 -15.98 -3.01
C VAL A 99 20.79 -14.93 -3.76
N GLY A 100 21.30 -14.42 -4.89
CA GLY A 100 20.72 -13.27 -5.59
C GLY A 100 20.93 -11.95 -4.84
N ALA A 101 20.16 -10.93 -5.22
CA ALA A 101 20.10 -9.64 -4.54
C ALA A 101 18.63 -9.24 -4.34
N PRO A 102 18.27 -8.61 -3.22
CA PRO A 102 16.92 -8.14 -3.00
C PRO A 102 16.61 -7.00 -3.98
N SER A 103 15.40 -6.98 -4.53
CA SER A 103 14.90 -5.89 -5.39
C SER A 103 14.36 -4.71 -4.59
N THR A 104 14.06 -4.90 -3.31
CA THR A 104 13.50 -3.86 -2.41
C THR A 104 14.05 -3.98 -0.99
N VAL A 105 14.08 -2.86 -0.25
CA VAL A 105 14.30 -2.85 1.20
C VAL A 105 13.21 -3.74 1.81
N GLY A 106 13.60 -4.92 2.31
CA GLY A 106 12.66 -6.00 2.61
C GLY A 106 11.47 -5.56 3.46
N ALA A 107 10.27 -5.99 3.06
CA ALA A 107 9.04 -5.78 3.81
C ALA A 107 9.25 -6.20 5.28
N PRO A 108 8.67 -5.48 6.25
CA PRO A 108 8.89 -5.74 7.66
C PRO A 108 8.27 -7.08 8.08
N ASP A 109 8.83 -7.72 9.10
CA ASP A 109 8.21 -8.87 9.77
C ASP A 109 7.01 -8.39 10.60
N LEU A 110 5.87 -8.19 9.94
CA LEU A 110 4.64 -7.70 10.57
C LEU A 110 4.13 -8.67 11.64
N LEU A 111 4.25 -9.98 11.44
CA LEU A 111 3.83 -10.98 12.41
C LEU A 111 4.69 -10.92 13.69
N GLY A 112 6.01 -10.76 13.54
CA GLY A 112 6.91 -10.56 14.67
C GLY A 112 6.55 -9.32 15.49
N LEU A 113 6.33 -8.19 14.82
CA LEU A 113 5.91 -6.93 15.47
C LEU A 113 4.54 -7.05 16.13
N TYR A 114 3.60 -7.75 15.50
CA TYR A 114 2.29 -8.03 16.07
C TYR A 114 2.40 -8.85 17.36
N LYS A 115 3.23 -9.91 17.37
CA LYS A 115 3.49 -10.72 18.56
C LYS A 115 4.11 -9.90 19.70
N TRP A 116 5.00 -8.96 19.39
CA TRP A 116 5.53 -8.03 20.39
C TRP A 116 4.43 -7.15 20.99
N ALA A 117 3.53 -6.63 20.15
CA ALA A 117 2.39 -5.86 20.62
C ALA A 117 1.42 -6.69 21.47
N GLU A 118 1.18 -7.96 21.14
CA GLU A 118 0.42 -8.90 21.98
C GLU A 118 1.08 -9.10 23.34
N GLU A 119 2.38 -9.39 23.36
CA GLU A 119 3.15 -9.57 24.59
C GLU A 119 3.09 -8.34 25.50
N ILE A 120 3.34 -7.15 24.94
CA ILE A 120 3.31 -5.89 25.69
C ILE A 120 1.91 -5.63 26.26
N ASN A 121 0.86 -5.79 25.46
CA ASN A 121 -0.52 -5.56 25.91
C ASN A 121 -0.95 -6.58 26.98
N LYS A 122 -0.48 -7.82 26.90
CA LYS A 122 -0.82 -8.89 27.85
C LYS A 122 -0.04 -8.79 29.16
N THR A 123 1.24 -8.46 29.10
CA THR A 123 2.16 -8.59 30.24
C THR A 123 2.57 -7.25 30.84
N ASN A 124 2.39 -6.14 30.12
CA ASN A 124 2.96 -4.83 30.46
C ASN A 124 4.48 -4.78 30.55
N SER A 125 5.14 -5.80 29.99
CA SER A 125 6.58 -5.98 29.98
C SER A 125 7.04 -6.31 28.57
N PHE A 126 8.34 -6.23 28.34
CA PHE A 126 8.94 -6.71 27.09
C PHE A 126 10.39 -7.12 27.31
N LYS A 127 10.75 -8.35 26.94
CA LYS A 127 12.15 -8.86 27.04
C LYS A 127 12.83 -8.61 28.39
N GLY A 128 12.08 -8.80 29.49
CA GLY A 128 12.55 -8.60 30.87
C GLY A 128 12.59 -7.14 31.33
N ILE A 129 12.06 -6.20 30.54
CA ILE A 129 11.87 -4.81 30.94
C ILE A 129 10.51 -4.70 31.63
N GLU A 130 10.54 -4.28 32.89
CA GLU A 130 9.35 -4.03 33.69
C GLU A 130 8.91 -2.56 33.59
N PRO A 131 7.59 -2.28 33.71
CA PRO A 131 7.09 -0.92 33.68
C PRO A 131 7.39 -0.20 35.00
N PHE A 132 7.64 1.10 34.93
CA PHE A 132 7.87 1.94 36.10
C PHE A 132 6.97 3.18 36.10
N ILE A 133 6.77 3.79 37.27
CA ILE A 133 5.99 5.03 37.40
C ILE A 133 6.95 6.21 37.54
N LYS A 134 6.74 7.24 36.72
CA LYS A 134 7.39 8.54 36.87
C LYS A 134 6.35 9.57 37.29
N THR A 135 6.68 10.33 38.33
CA THR A 135 5.84 11.40 38.86
C THR A 135 6.34 12.75 38.37
N TYR A 136 5.40 13.57 37.88
CA TYR A 136 5.65 14.91 37.36
C TYR A 136 5.00 15.96 38.26
N SER A 137 5.56 17.17 38.24
CA SER A 137 4.86 18.34 38.77
C SER A 137 3.71 18.71 37.83
N LYS A 138 2.51 18.91 38.38
CA LYS A 138 1.32 19.20 37.56
C LYS A 138 1.48 20.45 36.70
N LYS A 139 2.22 21.45 37.20
CA LYS A 139 2.44 22.73 36.51
C LYS A 139 3.33 22.58 35.27
N THR A 140 4.27 21.65 35.30
CA THR A 140 5.35 21.54 34.29
C THR A 140 5.25 20.27 33.45
N MET A 141 4.44 19.28 33.87
CA MET A 141 4.24 17.99 33.20
C MET A 141 4.08 18.10 31.67
N LYS A 142 3.21 19.00 31.19
CA LYS A 142 2.99 19.16 29.74
C LYS A 142 4.25 19.57 28.99
N VAL A 143 5.05 20.46 29.57
CA VAL A 143 6.30 20.97 28.97
C VAL A 143 7.40 19.92 29.06
N GLU A 144 7.53 19.27 30.23
CA GLU A 144 8.50 18.19 30.43
C GLU A 144 8.29 17.05 29.44
N LEU A 145 7.04 16.57 29.29
CA LEU A 145 6.71 15.50 28.34
C LEU A 145 7.02 15.87 26.88
N LYS A 146 6.78 17.13 26.49
CA LYS A 146 7.06 17.62 25.13
C LYS A 146 8.58 17.71 24.86
N ARG A 147 9.37 18.00 25.89
CA ARG A 147 10.83 18.06 25.80
C ARG A 147 11.48 16.68 25.85
N GLU A 148 10.92 15.77 26.64
CA GLU A 148 11.46 14.42 26.84
C GLU A 148 11.19 13.49 25.65
N PHE A 149 10.06 13.63 24.95
CA PHE A 149 9.60 12.62 24.01
C PHE A 149 9.06 13.19 22.69
N LYS A 150 9.38 12.51 21.57
CA LYS A 150 8.68 12.70 20.29
C LYS A 150 7.45 11.77 20.29
N LYS A 151 6.28 12.29 19.93
CA LYS A 151 5.04 11.49 19.83
C LYS A 151 4.83 11.02 18.42
N LEU A 152 4.55 9.73 18.24
CA LEU A 152 4.17 9.17 16.96
C LEU A 152 2.64 9.24 16.77
N GLN A 153 2.18 9.74 15.62
CA GLN A 153 0.75 9.80 15.25
C GLN A 153 0.43 8.74 14.18
N ILE A 154 0.01 7.56 14.63
CA ILE A 154 -0.37 6.46 13.73
C ILE A 154 -1.81 6.58 13.20
N ARG A 155 -2.75 7.02 14.04
CA ARG A 155 -4.16 7.14 13.63
C ARG A 155 -4.38 8.33 12.70
N ALA A 156 -5.44 8.28 11.91
CA ALA A 156 -5.89 9.40 11.08
C ALA A 156 -6.23 10.61 11.96
N GLU A 157 -6.94 10.37 13.07
CA GLU A 157 -7.22 11.36 14.11
C GLU A 157 -6.20 11.25 15.26
N GLN A 158 -5.54 12.36 15.60
CA GLN A 158 -4.48 12.38 16.63
C GLN A 158 -5.00 12.09 18.04
N GLU A 159 -6.17 12.64 18.37
CA GLU A 159 -6.84 12.44 19.67
C GLU A 159 -8.32 12.19 19.46
N ILE A 160 -8.84 11.24 20.23
CA ILE A 160 -10.27 10.95 20.29
C ILE A 160 -10.74 11.54 21.62
N ALA A 161 -11.50 12.63 21.54
CA ALA A 161 -11.86 13.43 22.70
C ALA A 161 -12.53 12.59 23.80
N ASP A 162 -13.36 11.62 23.43
CA ASP A 162 -14.10 10.81 24.39
C ASP A 162 -13.20 9.80 25.13
N ASN A 163 -12.19 9.23 24.46
CA ASN A 163 -11.20 8.38 25.13
C ASN A 163 -10.38 9.20 26.14
N THR A 164 -9.96 10.41 25.76
CA THR A 164 -9.25 11.33 26.65
C THR A 164 -10.10 11.71 27.87
N LYS A 165 -11.40 11.99 27.68
CA LYS A 165 -12.34 12.26 28.78
C LYS A 165 -12.53 11.06 29.70
N LYS A 166 -12.63 9.84 29.16
CA LYS A 166 -12.79 8.61 29.92
C LYS A 166 -11.57 8.33 30.80
N ILE A 167 -10.37 8.43 30.22
CA ILE A 167 -9.11 8.29 30.95
C ILE A 167 -9.01 9.36 32.03
N LYS A 168 -9.29 10.62 31.70
CA LYS A 168 -9.34 11.71 32.69
C LYS A 168 -10.25 11.36 33.87
N SER A 169 -11.46 10.88 33.60
CA SER A 169 -12.43 10.50 34.64
C SER A 169 -11.92 9.37 35.52
N TRP A 170 -11.27 8.36 34.94
CA TRP A 170 -10.64 7.28 35.71
C TRP A 170 -9.51 7.80 36.60
N VAL A 171 -8.59 8.58 36.04
CA VAL A 171 -7.48 9.15 36.81
C VAL A 171 -8.00 10.03 37.96
N ASP A 172 -9.03 10.85 37.71
CA ASP A 172 -9.64 11.69 38.76
C ASP A 172 -10.39 10.86 39.81
N LYS A 173 -11.11 9.79 39.44
CA LYS A 173 -11.80 8.87 40.36
C LYS A 173 -10.82 8.25 41.37
N TYR A 174 -9.63 7.88 40.90
CA TYR A 174 -8.58 7.30 41.73
C TYR A 174 -7.57 8.33 42.28
N GLN A 175 -7.92 9.62 42.21
CA GLN A 175 -7.09 10.73 42.73
C GLN A 175 -5.65 10.74 42.20
N GLY A 176 -5.45 10.27 40.96
CA GLY A 176 -4.14 10.20 40.31
C GLY A 176 -3.28 9.00 40.71
N ASN A 177 -3.76 8.09 41.55
CA ASN A 177 -3.01 6.90 41.98
C ASN A 177 -3.14 5.77 40.95
N LEU A 178 -2.11 5.60 40.12
CA LEU A 178 -2.15 4.58 39.06
C LEU A 178 -2.11 3.14 39.58
N LYS A 179 -1.54 2.92 40.77
CA LYS A 179 -1.49 1.59 41.39
C LYS A 179 -2.90 1.11 41.78
N LYS A 180 -3.69 1.95 42.45
CA LYS A 180 -5.10 1.65 42.79
C LYS A 180 -5.97 1.50 41.55
N LEU A 181 -5.74 2.33 40.53
CA LEU A 181 -6.47 2.26 39.27
C LEU A 181 -6.27 0.90 38.55
N TRP A 182 -5.10 0.30 38.68
CA TRP A 182 -4.83 -1.07 38.22
C TRP A 182 -5.48 -2.12 39.12
N GLU A 183 -5.22 -2.07 40.43
CA GLU A 183 -5.69 -3.06 41.40
C GLU A 183 -7.22 -3.17 41.43
N ASP A 184 -7.92 -2.04 41.52
CA ASP A 184 -9.37 -1.97 41.69
C ASP A 184 -10.13 -1.94 40.36
N GLY A 185 -9.57 -1.25 39.37
CA GLY A 185 -10.23 -0.97 38.10
C GLY A 185 -9.90 -1.97 36.99
N GLN A 186 -8.79 -2.71 37.14
CA GLN A 186 -8.17 -3.49 36.05
C GLN A 186 -7.93 -2.63 34.80
N ILE A 187 -7.68 -1.33 34.99
CA ILE A 187 -7.46 -0.38 33.90
C ILE A 187 -5.96 -0.23 33.71
N ASN A 188 -5.49 -0.56 32.52
CA ASN A 188 -4.08 -0.44 32.16
C ASN A 188 -3.80 0.86 31.40
N LEU A 189 -3.07 1.77 32.03
CA LEU A 189 -2.68 3.06 31.45
C LEU A 189 -1.18 3.11 31.18
N ILE A 190 -0.65 2.10 30.49
CA ILE A 190 0.76 2.04 30.11
C ILE A 190 1.06 2.97 28.92
N VAL A 191 2.20 3.65 28.99
CA VAL A 191 2.77 4.42 27.89
C VAL A 191 4.04 3.72 27.41
N VAL A 192 4.08 3.35 26.13
CA VAL A 192 5.18 2.58 25.55
C VAL A 192 6.11 3.53 24.80
N VAL A 193 7.38 3.51 25.15
CA VAL A 193 8.44 4.36 24.59
C VAL A 193 9.56 3.49 24.04
N LEU A 194 10.00 3.78 22.81
CA LEU A 194 11.23 3.23 22.25
C LEU A 194 12.33 4.27 22.39
N GLU A 195 13.46 3.88 22.96
CA GLU A 195 14.59 4.79 23.17
C GLU A 195 15.54 4.80 21.97
N GLY A 196 16.06 5.98 21.63
CA GLY A 196 17.11 6.09 20.63
C GLY A 196 16.68 5.74 19.20
N VAL A 197 15.43 6.06 18.83
CA VAL A 197 14.94 5.90 17.46
C VAL A 197 15.39 7.09 16.62
N GLU A 198 16.02 6.84 15.48
CA GLU A 198 16.40 7.90 14.54
C GLU A 198 15.18 8.36 13.73
N VAL A 199 14.84 9.64 13.81
CA VAL A 199 13.71 10.26 13.12
C VAL A 199 14.19 11.57 12.51
N ASP A 200 14.15 11.69 11.18
CA ASP A 200 14.59 12.89 10.44
C ASP A 200 16.07 13.27 10.73
N GLY A 201 16.92 12.26 11.00
CA GLY A 201 18.35 12.45 11.31
C GLY A 201 18.65 12.77 12.78
N GLU A 202 17.62 12.85 13.64
CA GLU A 202 17.78 13.06 15.08
C GLU A 202 17.42 11.79 15.86
N GLU A 203 18.25 11.44 16.85
CA GLU A 203 17.95 10.35 17.78
C GLU A 203 17.01 10.85 18.88
N VAL A 204 15.84 10.20 19.02
CA VAL A 204 14.79 10.60 19.96
C VAL A 204 14.20 9.43 20.74
N ASP A 205 13.67 9.71 21.92
CA ASP A 205 12.79 8.79 22.64
C ASP A 205 11.36 8.94 22.07
N LEU A 206 10.88 7.87 21.44
CA LEU A 206 9.65 7.87 20.65
C LEU A 206 8.51 7.20 21.41
N ILE A 207 7.44 7.94 21.70
CA ILE A 207 6.19 7.36 22.22
C ILE A 207 5.45 6.68 21.08
N ILE A 208 5.28 5.36 21.19
CA ILE A 208 4.59 4.51 20.20
C ILE A 208 3.21 4.03 20.67
N GLY A 209 2.89 4.19 21.96
CA GLY A 209 1.59 3.84 22.53
C GLY A 209 1.26 4.67 23.78
N GLY A 210 -0.02 4.95 24.01
CA GLY A 210 -0.48 5.71 25.19
C GLY A 210 -0.61 7.21 24.99
N ASN A 211 -0.80 7.69 23.75
CA ASN A 211 -1.01 9.13 23.49
C ASN A 211 -2.25 9.68 24.23
N HIS A 212 -3.39 9.00 24.16
CA HIS A 212 -4.59 9.37 24.93
C HIS A 212 -4.39 9.24 26.43
N THR A 213 -3.58 8.28 26.89
CA THR A 213 -3.19 8.15 28.30
C THR A 213 -2.48 9.40 28.79
N ILE A 214 -1.47 9.86 28.04
CA ILE A 214 -0.75 11.09 28.37
C ILE A 214 -1.72 12.27 28.42
N SER A 215 -2.53 12.46 27.37
CA SER A 215 -3.45 13.60 27.29
C SER A 215 -4.52 13.55 28.39
N GLY A 216 -5.07 12.38 28.70
CA GLY A 216 -6.03 12.17 29.78
C GLY A 216 -5.45 12.50 31.15
N THR A 217 -4.23 12.03 31.43
CA THR A 217 -3.52 12.33 32.69
C THR A 217 -3.15 13.81 32.80
N VAL A 218 -2.64 14.42 31.73
CA VAL A 218 -2.32 15.87 31.70
C VAL A 218 -3.57 16.71 31.95
N ASN A 219 -4.72 16.32 31.38
CA ASN A 219 -5.99 17.06 31.50
C ASN A 219 -6.79 16.74 32.78
N SER A 220 -6.41 15.70 33.52
CA SER A 220 -6.98 15.35 34.83
C SER A 220 -6.59 16.35 35.90
N LYS A 221 -7.46 16.57 36.89
CA LYS A 221 -7.17 17.43 38.05
C LYS A 221 -6.07 16.82 38.93
N HIS A 222 -6.07 15.50 39.07
CA HIS A 222 -5.19 14.78 39.98
C HIS A 222 -4.01 14.05 39.29
N GLY A 223 -4.05 13.91 37.96
CA GLY A 223 -3.04 13.17 37.19
C GLY A 223 -1.66 13.81 37.25
N LYS A 224 -0.71 13.12 37.89
CA LYS A 224 0.71 13.50 38.00
C LYS A 224 1.66 12.34 37.68
N GLU A 225 1.14 11.12 37.64
CA GLU A 225 1.90 9.90 37.43
C GLU A 225 1.69 9.39 36.02
N ILE A 226 2.75 8.91 35.38
CA ILE A 226 2.68 8.15 34.13
C ILE A 226 3.40 6.83 34.34
N ARG A 227 2.74 5.72 33.99
CA ARG A 227 3.34 4.39 33.96
C ARG A 227 3.99 4.16 32.59
N TYR A 228 5.30 4.06 32.56
CA TYR A 228 6.08 3.86 31.34
C TYR A 228 6.57 2.43 31.20
N LEU A 229 6.58 1.94 29.96
CA LEU A 229 7.45 0.87 29.50
C LEU A 229 8.45 1.48 28.52
N ARG A 230 9.70 1.71 28.98
CA ARG A 230 10.78 2.25 28.16
C ARG A 230 11.64 1.10 27.65
N ILE A 231 11.61 0.86 26.34
CA ILE A 231 12.34 -0.22 25.69
C ILE A 231 13.61 0.36 25.07
N THR A 232 14.77 -0.13 25.50
CA THR A 232 16.07 0.37 25.04
C THR A 232 16.35 -0.01 23.58
N LYS A 233 17.15 0.80 22.87
CA LYS A 233 17.57 0.56 21.47
C LYS A 233 18.11 -0.85 21.25
N GLU A 234 18.93 -1.34 22.17
CA GLU A 234 19.49 -2.68 22.18
C GLU A 234 18.43 -3.78 22.22
N LYS A 235 17.31 -3.54 22.93
CA LYS A 235 16.25 -4.53 23.14
C LYS A 235 15.25 -4.55 21.99
N HIS A 236 14.91 -3.39 21.41
CA HIS A 236 13.97 -3.34 20.28
C HIS A 236 14.66 -3.45 18.91
N GLY A 237 15.83 -2.83 18.70
CA GLY A 237 16.55 -2.89 17.42
C GLY A 237 15.77 -2.38 16.21
N LEU A 238 14.74 -1.56 16.45
CA LEU A 238 13.81 -1.07 15.42
C LEU A 238 14.27 0.28 14.88
N ASP A 239 14.21 0.41 13.55
CA ASP A 239 14.20 1.71 12.86
C ASP A 239 12.82 2.37 12.94
N TYR A 240 12.73 3.63 12.48
CA TYR A 240 11.48 4.38 12.52
C TYR A 240 10.35 3.74 11.71
N LYS A 241 10.64 3.13 10.56
CA LYS A 241 9.63 2.48 9.71
C LYS A 241 9.00 1.28 10.42
N LYS A 242 9.81 0.45 11.08
CA LYS A 242 9.33 -0.68 11.89
C LYS A 242 8.64 -0.20 13.18
N ALA A 243 9.11 0.87 13.79
CA ALA A 243 8.45 1.49 14.96
C ALA A 243 7.01 1.91 14.63
N LYS A 244 6.77 2.45 13.42
CA LYS A 244 5.40 2.77 12.95
C LYS A 244 4.47 1.55 12.89
N GLN A 245 4.98 0.41 12.42
CA GLN A 245 4.20 -0.83 12.35
C GLN A 245 3.96 -1.43 13.74
N LEU A 246 4.94 -1.41 14.65
CA LEU A 246 4.70 -1.83 16.04
C LEU A 246 3.64 -0.94 16.72
N ALA A 247 3.74 0.37 16.51
CA ALA A 247 2.80 1.34 17.05
C ALA A 247 1.36 1.11 16.55
N SER A 248 1.16 0.71 15.28
CA SER A 248 -0.17 0.41 14.76
C SER A 248 -0.82 -0.77 15.49
N PHE A 249 -0.05 -1.82 15.78
CA PHE A 249 -0.55 -3.00 16.50
C PHE A 249 -0.82 -2.73 17.98
N LEU A 250 -0.01 -1.89 18.64
CA LEU A 250 -0.27 -1.45 20.02
C LEU A 250 -1.56 -0.62 20.14
N ASN A 251 -1.90 0.13 19.09
CA ASN A 251 -3.06 1.01 19.06
C ASN A 251 -4.28 0.40 18.33
N LYS A 252 -4.30 -0.93 18.12
CA LYS A 252 -5.46 -1.62 17.55
C LYS A 252 -6.69 -1.44 18.44
N ALA A 253 -7.81 -1.04 17.85
CA ALA A 253 -8.93 -0.54 18.62
C ALA A 253 -9.66 -1.62 19.46
N SER A 254 -9.65 -2.90 19.06
CA SER A 254 -10.18 -4.00 19.88
C SER A 254 -9.48 -4.15 21.24
N LYS A 255 -8.30 -3.53 21.40
CA LYS A 255 -7.50 -3.52 22.64
C LYS A 255 -7.54 -2.19 23.38
N GLN A 256 -8.29 -1.21 22.89
CA GLN A 256 -8.44 0.10 23.50
C GLN A 256 -9.89 0.32 23.91
N PRO A 257 -10.16 1.01 25.03
CA PRO A 257 -11.53 1.30 25.42
C PRO A 257 -12.19 2.24 24.39
N GLY A 258 -13.25 1.78 23.71
CA GLY A 258 -14.26 2.67 23.13
C GLY A 258 -14.37 2.76 21.61
N GLU A 259 -13.55 2.10 20.78
CA GLU A 259 -13.79 2.08 19.32
C GLU A 259 -13.26 0.79 18.65
N ASN A 260 -13.78 0.49 17.45
CA ASN A 260 -13.17 -0.42 16.47
C ASN A 260 -12.26 0.40 15.53
N ASN A 261 -11.24 -0.19 14.91
CA ASN A 261 -10.35 0.56 14.01
C ASN A 261 -11.22 1.15 12.90
N LYS A 262 -11.22 2.48 12.73
CA LYS A 262 -11.89 3.09 11.58
C LYS A 262 -11.15 2.60 10.33
N GLU A 263 -11.87 2.26 9.26
CA GLU A 263 -11.26 1.88 7.98
C GLU A 263 -10.18 2.89 7.53
N ALA A 264 -10.35 4.17 7.88
CA ALA A 264 -9.39 5.24 7.63
C ALA A 264 -8.03 5.06 8.35
N ASP A 265 -8.01 4.54 9.58
CA ASP A 265 -6.77 4.28 10.30
C ASP A 265 -5.99 3.14 9.64
N ILE A 266 -6.67 2.04 9.31
CA ILE A 266 -6.07 0.88 8.63
C ILE A 266 -5.56 1.28 7.25
N LEU A 267 -6.33 2.10 6.53
CA LEU A 267 -5.93 2.64 5.24
C LEU A 267 -4.65 3.49 5.35
N LYS A 268 -4.57 4.40 6.33
CA LYS A 268 -3.37 5.20 6.59
C LYS A 268 -2.16 4.32 6.89
N ILE A 269 -2.31 3.30 7.73
CA ILE A 269 -1.22 2.36 8.08
C ILE A 269 -0.73 1.62 6.83
N ALA A 270 -1.64 1.07 6.03
CA ALA A 270 -1.28 0.36 4.80
C ALA A 270 -0.67 1.28 3.74
N PHE A 271 -1.13 2.52 3.66
CA PHE A 271 -0.53 3.55 2.81
C PHE A 271 0.91 3.86 3.23
N GLU A 272 1.16 4.13 4.51
CA GLU A 272 2.51 4.37 5.02
C GLU A 272 3.43 3.16 4.84
N LEU A 273 2.91 1.94 5.05
CA LEU A 273 3.63 0.69 4.75
C LEU A 273 4.06 0.64 3.28
N CYS A 274 3.17 1.01 2.36
CA CYS A 274 3.49 1.04 0.94
C CYS A 274 4.54 2.09 0.60
N ILE A 275 4.46 3.29 1.17
CA ILE A 275 5.46 4.35 0.92
C ILE A 275 6.82 3.98 1.51
N ASP A 276 6.85 3.47 2.74
CA ASP A 276 8.09 3.16 3.46
C ASP A 276 8.89 2.04 2.81
N TYR A 277 8.22 1.04 2.25
CA TYR A 277 8.81 -0.18 1.71
C TYR A 277 8.65 -0.32 0.19
N ASN A 278 8.19 0.74 -0.48
CA ASN A 278 7.94 0.78 -1.92
C ASN A 278 7.03 -0.38 -2.40
N LEU A 279 5.92 -0.59 -1.69
CA LEU A 279 4.93 -1.63 -1.98
C LEU A 279 3.71 -1.05 -2.71
N ASN A 280 2.79 -1.92 -3.11
CA ASN A 280 1.51 -1.51 -3.69
C ASN A 280 0.33 -2.23 -3.03
N SER A 281 -0.90 -1.93 -3.45
CA SER A 281 -2.11 -2.48 -2.83
C SER A 281 -2.30 -3.99 -2.99
N GLN A 282 -1.53 -4.64 -3.87
CA GLN A 282 -1.56 -6.09 -4.11
C GLN A 282 -0.42 -6.84 -3.42
N SER A 283 0.40 -6.13 -2.65
CA SER A 283 1.53 -6.70 -1.93
C SER A 283 1.10 -7.66 -0.81
N GLU A 284 1.79 -8.79 -0.64
CA GLU A 284 1.50 -9.79 0.42
C GLU A 284 1.55 -9.12 1.82
N ALA A 285 2.50 -8.20 2.03
CA ALA A 285 2.59 -7.47 3.30
C ALA A 285 1.38 -6.54 3.57
N VAL A 286 0.67 -6.10 2.52
CA VAL A 286 -0.59 -5.36 2.68
C VAL A 286 -1.72 -6.31 3.09
N ASP A 287 -1.74 -7.52 2.52
CA ASP A 287 -2.68 -8.56 2.95
C ASP A 287 -2.43 -8.97 4.41
N ASP A 288 -1.17 -9.22 4.79
CA ASP A 288 -0.76 -9.48 6.18
C ASP A 288 -1.17 -8.33 7.10
N CYS A 289 -0.94 -7.08 6.69
CA CYS A 289 -1.35 -5.90 7.45
C CYS A 289 -2.87 -5.92 7.71
N PHE A 290 -3.68 -6.21 6.69
CA PHE A 290 -5.12 -6.28 6.85
C PHE A 290 -5.58 -7.46 7.71
N ASP A 291 -4.95 -8.63 7.56
CA ASP A 291 -5.23 -9.81 8.37
C ASP A 291 -4.93 -9.57 9.86
N LEU A 292 -3.77 -9.00 10.16
CA LEU A 292 -3.36 -8.69 11.54
C LEU A 292 -4.22 -7.59 12.16
N HIS A 293 -4.86 -6.76 11.34
CA HIS A 293 -5.88 -5.80 11.75
C HIS A 293 -7.32 -6.36 11.75
N GLU A 294 -7.50 -7.67 11.57
CA GLU A 294 -8.79 -8.38 11.60
C GLU A 294 -9.79 -7.91 10.54
N CYS A 295 -9.31 -7.47 9.38
CA CYS A 295 -10.18 -7.10 8.27
C CYS A 295 -10.87 -8.33 7.65
N ASP A 296 -12.20 -8.28 7.50
CA ASP A 296 -12.94 -9.28 6.74
C ASP A 296 -12.64 -9.20 5.22
N PRO A 297 -12.92 -10.25 4.43
CA PRO A 297 -12.63 -10.24 2.99
C PRO A 297 -13.26 -9.08 2.20
N ALA A 298 -14.47 -8.64 2.58
CA ALA A 298 -15.14 -7.52 1.94
C ALA A 298 -14.48 -6.18 2.31
N GLN A 299 -14.07 -6.01 3.57
CA GLN A 299 -13.27 -4.87 4.03
C GLN A 299 -11.94 -4.81 3.29
N LYS A 300 -11.20 -5.92 3.18
CA LYS A 300 -9.93 -5.98 2.44
C LYS A 300 -10.09 -5.48 1.00
N LYS A 301 -11.08 -5.98 0.27
CA LYS A 301 -11.35 -5.57 -1.12
C LYS A 301 -11.62 -4.06 -1.24
N ARG A 302 -12.42 -3.50 -0.32
CA ARG A 302 -12.70 -2.06 -0.28
C ARG A 302 -11.43 -1.25 0.04
N LEU A 303 -10.66 -1.68 1.04
CA LEU A 303 -9.42 -1.01 1.46
C LEU A 303 -8.35 -1.06 0.37
N LYS A 304 -8.13 -2.20 -0.30
CA LYS A 304 -7.23 -2.32 -1.47
C LYS A 304 -7.61 -1.33 -2.57
N THR A 305 -8.91 -1.18 -2.84
CA THR A 305 -9.40 -0.23 -3.85
C THR A 305 -9.09 1.22 -3.45
N LYS A 306 -9.35 1.58 -2.20
CA LYS A 306 -9.03 2.92 -1.66
C LYS A 306 -7.52 3.19 -1.66
N LEU A 307 -6.73 2.24 -1.18
CA LEU A 307 -5.27 2.31 -1.14
C LEU A 307 -4.67 2.51 -2.53
N THR A 308 -5.18 1.80 -3.54
CA THR A 308 -4.75 2.00 -4.94
C THR A 308 -4.98 3.43 -5.41
N LYS A 309 -6.12 4.04 -5.06
CA LYS A 309 -6.43 5.43 -5.42
C LYS A 309 -5.52 6.40 -4.68
N GLU A 310 -5.28 6.20 -3.39
CA GLU A 310 -4.41 7.07 -2.59
C GLU A 310 -2.95 6.99 -3.03
N LEU A 311 -2.42 5.79 -3.32
CA LEU A 311 -1.06 5.63 -3.85
C LEU A 311 -0.90 6.33 -5.21
N LYS A 312 -1.91 6.22 -6.08
CA LYS A 312 -1.92 6.97 -7.35
C LYS A 312 -1.93 8.47 -7.11
N ARG A 313 -2.81 8.97 -6.24
CA ARG A 313 -2.85 10.40 -5.86
C ARG A 313 -1.52 10.86 -5.29
N ASN A 314 -0.85 10.06 -4.46
CA ASN A 314 0.43 10.42 -3.86
C ASN A 314 1.58 10.47 -4.85
N ARG A 315 1.64 9.54 -5.80
CA ARG A 315 2.60 9.61 -6.92
C ARG A 315 2.46 10.91 -7.72
N LEU A 316 1.24 11.43 -7.78
CA LEU A 316 0.89 12.66 -8.48
C LEU A 316 1.03 13.92 -7.63
N LEU A 317 1.13 13.82 -6.28
CA LEU A 317 1.25 14.97 -5.38
C LEU A 317 2.57 15.76 -5.54
N GLY A 318 3.52 15.25 -6.31
CA GLY A 318 4.74 15.97 -6.73
C GLY A 318 4.79 16.34 -8.22
N GLN A 319 3.78 15.94 -9.00
CA GLN A 319 3.65 16.33 -10.40
C GLN A 319 2.63 17.47 -10.45
N MET A 320 2.94 18.59 -11.10
CA MET A 320 1.96 19.67 -11.33
C MET A 320 0.87 19.24 -12.34
N PHE A 321 0.38 18.00 -12.26
CA PHE A 321 -0.49 17.38 -13.25
C PHE A 321 -1.96 17.45 -12.82
N LYS A 322 -2.82 18.02 -13.67
CA LYS A 322 -4.24 18.19 -13.40
C LYS A 322 -5.01 16.89 -13.65
N LEU A 323 -5.89 16.54 -12.71
CA LEU A 323 -6.70 15.32 -12.78
C LEU A 323 -8.15 15.62 -13.11
N TYR A 324 -8.69 14.85 -14.06
CA TYR A 324 -10.04 15.00 -14.58
C TYR A 324 -10.98 13.84 -14.20
N ASP A 325 -10.48 12.85 -13.45
CA ASP A 325 -11.27 11.75 -12.89
C ASP A 325 -11.86 12.06 -11.50
N THR A 326 -11.52 13.22 -10.94
CA THR A 326 -12.13 13.82 -9.74
C THR A 326 -13.51 14.40 -10.05
N ASP A 327 -14.31 14.69 -9.02
CA ASP A 327 -15.64 15.27 -9.23
C ASP A 327 -15.56 16.69 -9.83
N GLU A 328 -14.63 17.52 -9.36
CA GLU A 328 -14.33 18.84 -9.96
C GLU A 328 -13.86 18.72 -11.41
N GLY A 329 -12.96 17.79 -11.68
CA GLY A 329 -12.44 17.58 -13.03
C GLY A 329 -13.51 17.08 -14.02
N LYS A 330 -14.47 16.27 -13.56
CA LYS A 330 -15.62 15.86 -14.38
C LYS A 330 -16.54 17.02 -14.72
N ILE A 331 -16.76 17.94 -13.77
CA ILE A 331 -17.55 19.16 -14.01
C ILE A 331 -16.85 19.98 -15.10
N GLU A 332 -15.55 20.20 -14.99
CA GLU A 332 -14.78 20.96 -15.99
C GLU A 332 -14.81 20.31 -17.39
N LEU A 333 -14.75 18.97 -17.47
CA LEU A 333 -14.90 18.24 -18.74
C LEU A 333 -16.27 18.47 -19.38
N GLU A 334 -17.35 18.40 -18.60
CA GLU A 334 -18.71 18.62 -19.12
C GLU A 334 -18.92 20.09 -19.51
N ASP A 335 -18.39 21.04 -18.74
CA ASP A 335 -18.43 22.47 -19.08
C ASP A 335 -17.70 22.73 -20.40
N ARG A 336 -16.48 22.19 -20.55
CA ARG A 336 -15.71 22.36 -21.79
C ARG A 336 -16.40 21.73 -22.98
N LYS A 337 -16.99 20.55 -22.82
CA LYS A 337 -17.80 19.89 -23.86
C LYS A 337 -19.02 20.73 -24.22
N ALA A 338 -19.73 21.29 -23.24
CA ALA A 338 -20.87 22.17 -23.50
C ALA A 338 -20.47 23.41 -24.29
N ASP A 339 -19.32 24.02 -23.97
CA ASP A 339 -18.79 25.15 -24.73
C ASP A 339 -18.39 24.78 -26.17
N LEU A 340 -17.80 23.60 -26.35
CA LEU A 340 -17.50 23.09 -27.70
C LEU A 340 -18.78 22.85 -28.51
N MET A 341 -19.84 22.34 -27.88
CA MET A 341 -21.13 22.19 -28.56
C MET A 341 -21.80 23.53 -28.89
N LYS A 342 -21.51 24.61 -28.14
CA LYS A 342 -21.94 25.97 -28.52
C LYS A 342 -21.12 26.53 -29.69
N GLN A 343 -19.80 26.32 -29.66
CA GLN A 343 -18.87 26.81 -30.69
C GLN A 343 -19.04 26.05 -32.01
N PHE A 344 -19.34 24.75 -31.93
CA PHE A 344 -19.55 23.85 -33.06
C PHE A 344 -20.90 23.14 -32.90
N PRO A 345 -22.03 23.80 -33.25
CA PRO A 345 -23.39 23.30 -33.00
C PRO A 345 -23.72 21.95 -33.64
N ASN A 346 -23.04 21.62 -34.75
CA ASN A 346 -23.23 20.37 -35.48
C ASN A 346 -22.05 19.39 -35.29
N ALA A 347 -21.17 19.63 -34.31
CA ALA A 347 -20.08 18.71 -34.01
C ALA A 347 -20.56 17.49 -33.22
N ARG A 348 -19.98 16.34 -33.52
CA ARG A 348 -20.02 15.20 -32.59
C ARG A 348 -18.81 15.27 -31.65
N VAL A 349 -19.05 15.53 -30.37
CA VAL A 349 -17.99 15.59 -29.35
C VAL A 349 -17.89 14.26 -28.59
N PHE A 350 -16.72 13.63 -28.63
CA PHE A 350 -16.34 12.48 -27.81
C PHE A 350 -15.43 12.94 -26.67
N VAL A 351 -15.75 12.55 -25.43
CA VAL A 351 -14.93 12.87 -24.25
C VAL A 351 -14.28 11.60 -23.73
N GLY A 352 -12.97 11.64 -23.48
CA GLY A 352 -12.28 10.46 -22.99
C GLY A 352 -10.88 10.68 -22.43
N SER A 353 -10.38 9.64 -21.78
CA SER A 353 -9.00 9.58 -21.32
C SER A 353 -8.09 9.09 -22.45
N SER A 354 -6.96 9.76 -22.62
CA SER A 354 -5.89 9.35 -23.53
C SER A 354 -5.29 7.96 -23.24
N ALA A 355 -5.47 7.41 -22.03
CA ALA A 355 -5.00 6.07 -21.69
C ALA A 355 -5.90 4.94 -22.23
N GLY A 356 -7.17 5.23 -22.54
CA GLY A 356 -8.21 4.20 -22.73
C GLY A 356 -8.46 3.71 -24.15
N GLN A 357 -7.78 4.24 -25.18
CA GLN A 357 -7.90 3.82 -26.60
C GLN A 357 -9.35 3.63 -27.10
N ARG A 358 -10.18 4.67 -27.06
CA ARG A 358 -11.59 4.54 -27.51
C ARG A 358 -11.85 4.93 -28.96
N ILE A 359 -10.85 5.45 -29.67
CA ILE A 359 -11.02 6.00 -31.02
C ILE A 359 -11.63 5.02 -32.02
N PRO A 360 -11.20 3.74 -32.12
CA PRO A 360 -11.84 2.81 -33.06
C PRO A 360 -13.32 2.56 -32.76
N ARG A 361 -13.67 2.57 -31.46
CA ARG A 361 -15.06 2.45 -31.02
C ARG A 361 -15.85 3.71 -31.34
N ASP A 362 -15.30 4.88 -31.07
CA ASP A 362 -15.94 6.17 -31.35
C ASP A 362 -16.23 6.34 -32.84
N VAL A 363 -15.28 5.95 -33.70
CA VAL A 363 -15.43 5.94 -35.16
C VAL A 363 -16.58 5.01 -35.60
N ARG A 364 -16.67 3.80 -35.02
CA ARG A 364 -17.77 2.86 -35.31
C ARG A 364 -19.11 3.43 -34.84
N ASP A 365 -19.15 4.00 -33.65
CA ASP A 365 -20.36 4.57 -33.07
C ASP A 365 -20.83 5.78 -33.90
N LEU A 366 -19.91 6.65 -34.35
CA LEU A 366 -20.20 7.75 -35.30
C LEU A 366 -20.74 7.23 -36.65
N ASN A 367 -20.12 6.18 -37.22
CA ASN A 367 -20.60 5.60 -38.47
C ASN A 367 -22.04 5.10 -38.35
N ASN A 368 -22.39 4.47 -37.23
CA ASN A 368 -23.76 4.02 -36.96
C ASN A 368 -24.72 5.20 -36.79
N GLU A 369 -24.31 6.29 -36.13
CA GLU A 369 -25.10 7.51 -35.99
C GLU A 369 -25.40 8.12 -37.37
N LEU A 370 -24.39 8.21 -38.25
CA LEU A 370 -24.52 8.73 -39.63
C LEU A 370 -25.45 7.85 -40.49
N ALA A 371 -25.30 6.52 -40.41
CA ALA A 371 -26.17 5.58 -41.12
C ALA A 371 -27.65 5.70 -40.70
N ASN A 372 -27.90 6.12 -39.46
CA ASN A 372 -29.24 6.38 -38.93
C ASN A 372 -29.76 7.80 -39.25
N GLY A 373 -29.09 8.54 -40.13
CA GLY A 373 -29.54 9.85 -40.60
C GLY A 373 -29.13 11.03 -39.72
N ARG A 374 -28.25 10.85 -38.72
CA ARG A 374 -27.62 11.99 -38.04
C ARG A 374 -26.65 12.68 -38.99
N ILE A 375 -26.55 14.00 -38.86
CA ILE A 375 -25.70 14.83 -39.71
C ILE A 375 -24.78 15.62 -38.78
N TYR A 376 -23.47 15.51 -39.03
CA TYR A 376 -22.43 16.25 -38.34
C TYR A 376 -21.48 16.85 -39.38
N ASP A 377 -21.01 18.07 -39.18
CA ASP A 377 -19.98 18.70 -40.04
C ASP A 377 -18.55 18.50 -39.52
N SER A 378 -18.45 18.06 -38.27
CA SER A 378 -17.19 17.91 -37.56
C SER A 378 -17.27 16.84 -36.47
N VAL A 379 -16.14 16.19 -36.19
CA VAL A 379 -15.96 15.31 -35.04
C VAL A 379 -14.82 15.83 -34.16
N ILE A 380 -15.09 15.95 -32.86
CA ILE A 380 -14.14 16.51 -31.89
C ILE A 380 -13.88 15.46 -30.81
N TRP A 381 -12.61 15.10 -30.62
CA TRP A 381 -12.19 14.32 -29.45
C TRP A 381 -11.61 15.25 -28.39
N LEU A 382 -12.37 15.47 -27.32
CA LEU A 382 -11.93 16.17 -26.12
C LEU A 382 -11.26 15.17 -25.19
N LEU A 383 -9.94 15.27 -25.08
CA LEU A 383 -9.11 14.31 -24.36
C LEU A 383 -8.51 14.93 -23.11
N HIS A 384 -8.54 14.18 -22.01
CA HIS A 384 -7.72 14.47 -20.84
C HIS A 384 -6.60 13.43 -20.69
N HIS A 385 -5.52 13.85 -20.05
CA HIS A 385 -4.42 12.96 -19.71
C HIS A 385 -4.54 12.55 -18.24
N PRO A 386 -4.52 11.24 -17.90
CA PRO A 386 -4.56 10.81 -16.50
C PRO A 386 -3.18 10.83 -15.82
N SER A 387 -2.10 10.87 -16.60
CA SER A 387 -0.72 11.02 -16.12
C SER A 387 0.20 11.52 -17.24
N GLN A 388 1.42 11.93 -16.88
CA GLN A 388 2.45 12.34 -17.83
C GLN A 388 2.84 11.18 -18.77
N GLU A 389 2.93 9.95 -18.27
CA GLU A 389 3.24 8.77 -19.09
C GLU A 389 2.12 8.49 -20.10
N ALA A 390 0.85 8.67 -19.69
CA ALA A 390 -0.28 8.52 -20.60
C ALA A 390 -0.28 9.59 -21.70
N GLN A 391 0.11 10.82 -21.38
CA GLN A 391 0.30 11.88 -22.37
C GLN A 391 1.42 11.52 -23.36
N GLN A 392 2.59 11.13 -22.86
CA GLN A 392 3.71 10.72 -23.69
C GLN A 392 3.35 9.54 -24.59
N LYS A 393 2.69 8.51 -24.05
CA LYS A 393 2.23 7.35 -24.81
C LYS A 393 1.17 7.71 -25.85
N TRP A 394 0.27 8.64 -25.54
CA TRP A 394 -0.71 9.13 -26.50
C TRP A 394 -0.03 9.72 -27.74
N PHE A 395 0.91 10.64 -27.56
CA PHE A 395 1.56 11.31 -28.68
C PHE A 395 2.57 10.43 -29.42
N SER A 396 3.26 9.53 -28.72
CA SER A 396 4.27 8.65 -29.33
C SER A 396 3.68 7.41 -30.01
N ASP A 397 2.54 6.90 -29.54
CA ASP A 397 2.01 5.61 -29.99
C ASP A 397 0.56 5.73 -30.49
N TYR A 398 -0.36 6.22 -29.65
CA TYR A 398 -1.79 6.09 -29.94
C TYR A 398 -2.25 7.05 -31.04
N LEU A 399 -1.85 8.32 -30.99
CA LEU A 399 -2.22 9.31 -32.00
C LEU A 399 -1.69 8.92 -33.39
N PRO A 400 -0.40 8.56 -33.58
CA PRO A 400 0.11 8.11 -34.88
C PRO A 400 -0.64 6.89 -35.44
N LYS A 401 -1.07 5.96 -34.58
CA LYS A 401 -1.85 4.77 -35.01
C LYS A 401 -3.28 5.09 -35.43
N ASN A 402 -3.95 6.01 -34.72
CA ASN A 402 -5.38 6.28 -34.94
C ASN A 402 -5.63 7.39 -35.97
N LEU A 403 -4.72 8.35 -36.11
CA LEU A 403 -4.88 9.51 -36.99
C LEU A 403 -5.11 9.12 -38.47
N PRO A 404 -4.37 8.17 -39.06
CA PRO A 404 -4.61 7.75 -40.45
C PRO A 404 -6.02 7.17 -40.64
N GLN A 405 -6.54 6.43 -39.65
CA GLN A 405 -7.87 5.85 -39.70
C GLN A 405 -8.96 6.94 -39.68
N ILE A 406 -8.82 7.95 -38.83
CA ILE A 406 -9.76 9.08 -38.79
C ILE A 406 -9.71 9.86 -40.10
N GLN A 407 -8.51 10.19 -40.58
CA GLN A 407 -8.34 10.92 -41.84
C GLN A 407 -9.00 10.20 -43.01
N PHE A 408 -8.82 8.88 -43.08
CA PHE A 408 -9.47 8.04 -44.07
C PHE A 408 -11.00 8.14 -43.97
N ASN A 409 -11.56 7.94 -42.78
CA ASN A 409 -13.00 7.94 -42.57
C ASN A 409 -13.65 9.31 -42.82
N CYS A 410 -13.07 10.40 -42.32
CA CYS A 410 -13.57 11.75 -42.57
C CYS A 410 -13.58 12.11 -44.06
N LYS A 411 -12.65 11.56 -44.86
CA LYS A 411 -12.66 11.72 -46.33
C LYS A 411 -13.66 10.80 -47.03
N TYR A 412 -13.98 9.66 -46.42
CA TYR A 412 -14.86 8.65 -47.00
C TYR A 412 -16.34 8.92 -46.71
N TRP A 413 -16.69 9.33 -45.48
CA TRP A 413 -18.08 9.54 -45.06
C TRP A 413 -18.89 10.51 -45.94
N PRO A 414 -18.35 11.65 -46.41
CA PRO A 414 -19.08 12.50 -47.36
C PRO A 414 -19.42 11.82 -48.69
N LYS A 415 -18.66 10.79 -49.09
CA LYS A 415 -18.93 10.00 -50.31
C LYS A 415 -19.99 8.94 -50.07
N GLU A 416 -19.98 8.35 -48.89
CA GLU A 416 -20.92 7.29 -48.49
C GLU A 416 -22.29 7.87 -48.12
N TYR A 417 -22.31 8.95 -47.33
CA TYR A 417 -23.51 9.61 -46.84
C TYR A 417 -23.69 10.94 -47.57
N ARG A 418 -24.43 10.93 -48.69
CA ARG A 418 -24.61 12.09 -49.60
C ARG A 418 -25.13 13.38 -48.94
N GLN A 419 -25.72 13.27 -47.76
CA GLN A 419 -26.19 14.40 -46.94
C GLN A 419 -25.04 15.16 -46.24
N LEU A 420 -23.85 14.57 -46.16
CA LEU A 420 -22.63 15.20 -45.65
C LEU A 420 -21.85 15.83 -46.81
N LYS A 421 -21.64 17.15 -46.76
CA LYS A 421 -20.80 17.86 -47.75
C LYS A 421 -19.33 17.68 -47.46
N GLU A 422 -18.97 17.75 -46.18
CA GLU A 422 -17.62 17.57 -45.67
C GLU A 422 -17.68 17.04 -44.23
N MET A 423 -16.58 16.46 -43.77
CA MET A 423 -16.41 16.08 -42.37
C MET A 423 -15.01 16.47 -41.95
N THR A 424 -14.92 17.40 -41.00
CA THR A 424 -13.64 17.79 -40.39
C THR A 424 -13.43 17.05 -39.08
N TYR A 425 -12.18 17.00 -38.59
CA TYR A 425 -11.88 16.38 -37.31
C TYR A 425 -10.89 17.21 -36.50
N GLN A 426 -11.02 17.17 -35.17
CA GLN A 426 -10.10 17.86 -34.26
C GLN A 426 -9.84 17.02 -33.00
N TYR A 427 -8.61 17.10 -32.52
CA TYR A 427 -8.23 16.66 -31.17
C TYR A 427 -8.02 17.89 -30.30
N LEU A 428 -8.75 17.97 -29.20
CA LEU A 428 -8.59 19.01 -28.19
C LEU A 428 -8.15 18.38 -26.89
N TYR A 429 -7.14 18.98 -26.28
CA TYR A 429 -6.55 18.48 -25.05
C TYR A 429 -6.92 19.40 -23.89
N MET A 430 -7.39 18.81 -22.80
CA MET A 430 -7.55 19.53 -21.54
C MET A 430 -6.19 19.93 -20.97
N ASP A 431 -6.17 21.01 -20.19
CA ASP A 431 -4.95 21.51 -19.57
C ASP A 431 -4.35 20.46 -18.64
N THR A 432 -3.06 20.19 -18.84
CA THR A 432 -2.36 19.19 -18.03
C THR A 432 -1.79 19.77 -16.75
N MET A 433 -1.78 21.09 -16.59
CA MET A 433 -1.19 21.78 -15.45
C MET A 433 -2.27 22.62 -14.75
N LYS A 434 -2.18 22.76 -13.42
CA LYS A 434 -3.08 23.67 -12.68
C LYS A 434 -2.71 25.12 -13.01
N SER A 435 -3.69 25.91 -13.45
CA SER A 435 -3.53 27.33 -13.80
C SER A 435 -3.49 28.29 -12.60
N ASP A 436 -3.72 27.80 -11.37
CA ASP A 436 -3.85 28.62 -10.16
C ASP A 436 -2.51 29.14 -9.62
N LEU A 437 -1.54 29.36 -10.51
CA LEU A 437 -0.27 30.04 -10.25
C LEU A 437 -0.02 31.06 -11.37
N ASN A 438 -0.82 32.13 -11.33
CA ASN A 438 -0.30 33.50 -11.37
C ASN A 438 -0.72 34.20 -10.08
#